data_AF-A0A351MLF6-F1
#
_entry.id   AF-A0A351MLF6-F1
#
_cell.length_a   1.000
_cell.length_b   1.000
_cell.length_c   1.000
_cell.angle_alpha   90.00
_cell.angle_beta   90.00
_cell.angle_gamma   90.00
#
_symmetry.space_group_name_H-M   'P 1'
#
loop_
_entity.id
_entity.type
_entity.pdbx_description
1 polymer ?
#
loop_
_entity_poly.entity_id
_entity_poly.type
_entity_poly.pdbx_seq_one_letter_code
_entity_poly.pdbx_strand_id
1 'polypeptide(L)'
;MTQREQFLAALAGWGFDPETCQRLTGDVSPRHYYRLPRPEGGTAVVMVTPLERRSQLDDWLAVGAWLAQHGVAVPEVYRQDDEHGVLLIEDAGDGLLTTVADDDVADEWYRGTLDRLASL
;
A
#
# COMPACT_ATOMS: atom_id res chain seq x y z
N MET A 1 5.90 21.46 0.96
CA MET A 1 4.81 20.69 1.59
C MET A 1 5.43 19.45 2.23
N THR A 2 5.13 19.18 3.49
CA THR A 2 5.56 17.98 4.21
C THR A 2 4.65 16.80 3.88
N GLN A 3 5.08 15.56 4.13
CA GLN A 3 4.22 14.38 3.96
C GLN A 3 2.98 14.41 4.86
N ARG A 4 3.06 15.04 6.04
CA ARG A 4 1.87 15.22 6.89
C ARG A 4 0.87 16.19 6.24
N GLU A 5 1.35 17.26 5.62
CA GLU A 5 0.47 18.17 4.87
C GLU A 5 -0.14 17.47 3.66
N GLN A 6 0.64 16.67 2.90
CA GLN A 6 0.13 15.88 1.76
C GLN A 6 -1.00 14.93 2.20
N PHE A 7 -0.79 14.22 3.31
CA PHE A 7 -1.79 13.35 3.93
C PHE A 7 -3.08 14.10 4.30
N LEU A 8 -2.96 15.23 4.99
CA LEU A 8 -4.13 16.01 5.45
C LEU A 8 -4.91 16.59 4.26
N ALA A 9 -4.22 17.06 3.22
CA ALA A 9 -4.84 17.58 2.00
C ALA A 9 -5.67 16.49 1.29
N ALA A 10 -5.08 15.31 1.09
CA ALA A 10 -5.75 14.19 0.44
C ALA A 10 -6.99 13.72 1.23
N LEU A 11 -6.88 13.57 2.56
CA LEU A 11 -8.03 13.16 3.39
C LEU A 11 -9.16 14.19 3.39
N ALA A 12 -8.82 15.49 3.43
CA ALA A 12 -9.82 16.54 3.32
C ALA A 12 -10.56 16.49 1.97
N GLY A 13 -9.82 16.26 0.88
CA GLY A 13 -10.40 16.08 -0.45
C GLY A 13 -11.28 14.83 -0.58
N TRP A 14 -11.02 13.80 0.23
CA TRP A 14 -11.78 12.55 0.22
C TRP A 14 -12.87 12.45 1.29
N GLY A 15 -12.93 13.40 2.23
CA GLY A 15 -13.92 13.44 3.31
C GLY A 15 -13.63 12.47 4.46
N PHE A 16 -12.36 12.09 4.67
CA PHE A 16 -11.95 11.25 5.80
C PHE A 16 -11.46 12.09 6.97
N ASP A 17 -11.73 11.61 8.19
CA ASP A 17 -11.23 12.23 9.41
C ASP A 17 -9.80 11.74 9.72
N PRO A 18 -8.78 12.62 9.68
CA PRO A 18 -7.41 12.26 9.98
C PRO A 18 -7.20 11.75 11.42
N GLU A 19 -8.06 12.11 12.38
CA GLU A 19 -7.93 11.65 13.77
C GLU A 19 -8.24 10.16 13.92
N THR A 20 -9.01 9.59 12.99
CA THR A 20 -9.33 8.15 12.97
C THR A 20 -8.22 7.30 12.35
N CYS A 21 -7.20 7.93 11.78
CA CYS A 21 -6.13 7.24 11.06
C CYS A 21 -4.99 6.84 12.01
N GLN A 22 -4.56 5.59 11.90
CA GLN A 22 -3.39 5.07 12.61
C GLN A 22 -2.18 5.07 11.68
N ARG A 23 -1.10 5.75 12.07
CA ARG A 23 0.18 5.65 11.34
C ARG A 23 0.73 4.23 11.49
N LEU A 24 1.03 3.60 10.36
CA LEU A 24 1.71 2.31 10.34
C LEU A 24 3.21 2.52 10.51
N THR A 25 3.88 1.53 11.13
CA THR A 25 5.33 1.53 11.25
C THR A 25 5.93 1.58 9.85
N GLY A 26 6.77 2.58 9.59
CA GLY A 26 7.45 2.70 8.30
C GLY A 26 8.39 1.52 8.06
N ASP A 27 8.57 1.18 6.80
CA ASP A 27 9.66 0.35 6.32
C ASP A 27 10.89 1.24 5.99
N VAL A 28 11.85 0.71 5.24
CA VAL A 28 12.98 1.49 4.70
C VAL A 28 12.58 2.40 3.52
N SER A 29 11.30 2.39 3.12
CA SER A 29 10.79 3.26 2.07
C SER A 29 10.74 4.71 2.54
N PRO A 30 10.91 5.67 1.64
CA PRO A 30 10.60 7.06 1.95
C PRO A 30 9.08 7.33 2.04
N ARG A 31 8.23 6.35 1.70
CA ARG A 31 6.77 6.49 1.77
C ARG A 31 6.27 6.34 3.21
N HIS A 32 5.22 7.07 3.56
CA HIS A 32 4.51 6.89 4.83
C HIS A 32 3.16 6.23 4.60
N TYR A 33 2.79 5.35 5.53
CA TYR A 33 1.53 4.61 5.46
C TYR A 33 0.65 4.92 6.67
N TYR A 34 -0.64 5.09 6.42
CA TYR A 34 -1.64 5.33 7.46
C TYR A 34 -2.84 4.41 7.22
N ARG A 35 -3.20 3.58 8.18
CA ARG A 35 -4.41 2.77 8.15
C ARG A 35 -5.59 3.62 8.60
N LEU A 36 -6.73 3.53 7.91
CA LEU A 36 -7.95 4.21 8.29
C LEU A 36 -9.18 3.28 8.18
N PRO A 37 -10.20 3.48 9.03
CA PRO A 37 -11.47 2.77 8.90
C PRO A 37 -12.27 3.29 7.70
N ARG A 38 -12.93 2.39 6.97
CA ARG A 38 -13.85 2.79 5.88
C ARG A 38 -15.30 2.86 6.36
N PRO A 39 -16.13 3.77 5.81
CA PRO A 39 -17.55 3.88 6.18
C PRO A 39 -18.36 2.60 5.93
N GLU A 40 -18.01 1.85 4.88
CA GLU A 40 -18.63 0.58 4.50
C GLU A 40 -18.14 -0.64 5.30
N GLY A 41 -17.21 -0.42 6.24
CA GLY A 41 -16.57 -1.46 7.03
C GLY A 41 -15.18 -1.87 6.52
N GLY A 42 -14.39 -2.45 7.43
CA GLY A 42 -12.99 -2.77 7.18
C GLY A 42 -12.09 -1.53 7.17
N THR A 43 -10.89 -1.69 6.60
CA THR A 43 -9.84 -0.68 6.59
C THR A 43 -9.26 -0.47 5.19
N ALA A 44 -8.57 0.65 5.02
CA ALA A 44 -7.76 0.99 3.85
C ALA A 44 -6.45 1.62 4.32
N VAL A 45 -5.45 1.66 3.42
CA VAL A 45 -4.15 2.27 3.69
C VAL A 45 -3.95 3.49 2.81
N VAL A 46 -3.59 4.61 3.41
CA VAL A 46 -3.12 5.80 2.71
C VAL A 46 -1.61 5.70 2.57
N MET A 47 -1.13 5.67 1.33
CA MET A 47 0.30 5.71 1.01
C MET A 47 0.68 7.12 0.56
N VAL A 48 1.59 7.76 1.28
CA VAL A 48 2.09 9.11 1.00
C VAL A 48 3.52 9.03 0.47
N THR A 49 3.70 9.31 -0.81
CA THR A 49 5.03 9.43 -1.41
C THR A 49 5.54 10.86 -1.20
N PRO A 50 6.79 11.08 -0.75
CA PRO A 50 7.32 12.44 -0.62
C PRO A 50 7.24 13.18 -1.97
N LEU A 51 6.89 14.47 -1.92
CA LEU A 51 6.62 15.26 -3.12
C LEU A 51 7.82 15.30 -4.09
N GLU A 52 9.04 15.35 -3.56
CA GLU A 52 10.28 15.32 -4.34
C GLU A 52 10.53 13.98 -5.05
N ARG A 53 9.80 12.93 -4.65
CA ARG A 53 9.82 11.58 -5.23
C ARG A 53 8.51 11.21 -5.91
N ARG A 54 7.65 12.18 -6.24
CA ARG A 54 6.32 11.91 -6.82
C ARG A 54 6.35 11.04 -8.08
N SER A 55 7.41 11.08 -8.88
CA SER A 55 7.54 10.21 -10.07
C SER A 55 7.62 8.72 -9.71
N GLN A 56 8.03 8.38 -8.49
CA GLN A 56 8.01 7.00 -7.97
C GLN A 56 6.59 6.49 -7.70
N LEU A 57 5.58 7.35 -7.78
CA LEU A 57 4.18 6.96 -7.76
C LEU A 57 3.80 6.29 -9.09
N ASP A 58 4.18 6.91 -10.21
CA ASP A 58 3.93 6.38 -11.55
C ASP A 58 4.61 5.02 -11.74
N ASP A 59 5.87 4.91 -11.31
CA ASP A 59 6.61 3.64 -11.32
C ASP A 59 5.92 2.57 -10.46
N TRP A 60 5.42 2.95 -9.29
CA TRP A 60 4.71 2.02 -8.39
C TRP A 60 3.41 1.52 -9.02
N LEU A 61 2.64 2.41 -9.62
CA LEU A 61 1.39 2.08 -10.31
C LEU A 61 1.65 1.19 -11.54
N ALA A 62 2.69 1.49 -12.33
CA ALA A 62 3.06 0.71 -13.50
C ALA A 62 3.47 -0.72 -13.13
N VAL A 63 4.29 -0.88 -12.10
CA VAL A 63 4.69 -2.20 -11.59
C VAL A 63 3.49 -2.97 -11.04
N GLY A 64 2.65 -2.32 -10.24
CA GLY A 64 1.42 -2.93 -9.71
C GLY A 64 0.49 -3.42 -10.81
N ALA A 65 0.24 -2.59 -11.82
CA ALA A 65 -0.60 -2.95 -12.96
C ALA A 65 -0.01 -4.11 -13.76
N TRP A 66 1.30 -4.13 -13.99
CA TRP A 66 1.98 -5.22 -14.69
C TRP A 66 1.85 -6.54 -13.91
N LEU A 67 2.09 -6.53 -12.60
CA LEU A 67 1.94 -7.70 -11.73
C LEU A 67 0.49 -8.22 -11.73
N ALA A 68 -0.49 -7.33 -11.63
CA ALA A 68 -1.91 -7.68 -11.68
C ALA A 68 -2.29 -8.37 -13.00
N GLN A 69 -1.79 -7.87 -14.14
CA GLN A 69 -2.02 -8.48 -15.46
C GLN A 69 -1.47 -9.91 -15.56
N HIS A 70 -0.41 -10.21 -14.81
CA HIS A 70 0.17 -11.55 -14.75
C HIS A 70 -0.45 -12.40 -13.64
N GLY A 71 -1.51 -11.93 -12.98
CA GLY A 71 -2.27 -12.66 -11.96
C GLY A 71 -1.55 -12.73 -10.60
N VAL A 72 -0.70 -11.75 -10.30
CA VAL A 72 -0.16 -11.56 -8.95
C VAL A 72 -1.10 -10.62 -8.19
N ALA A 73 -1.48 -11.01 -6.97
CA ALA A 73 -2.29 -10.16 -6.11
C ALA A 73 -1.49 -8.92 -5.71
N VAL A 74 -2.06 -7.74 -5.96
CA VAL A 74 -1.51 -6.43 -5.58
C VAL A 74 -2.63 -5.61 -4.93
N PRO A 75 -2.31 -4.64 -4.06
CA PRO A 75 -3.33 -3.80 -3.44
C PRO A 75 -4.15 -3.05 -4.50
N GLU A 76 -5.47 -3.13 -4.40
CA GLU A 76 -6.36 -2.30 -5.22
C GLU A 76 -6.15 -0.81 -4.91
N VAL A 77 -6.19 0.05 -5.93
CA VAL A 77 -6.13 1.51 -5.75
C VAL A 77 -7.54 2.07 -5.76
N TYR A 78 -8.01 2.54 -4.61
CA TYR A 78 -9.35 3.12 -4.45
C TYR A 78 -9.41 4.59 -4.86
N ARG A 79 -8.38 5.37 -4.53
CA ARG A 79 -8.28 6.81 -4.87
C ARG A 79 -6.83 7.23 -5.06
N GLN A 80 -6.64 8.28 -5.84
CA GLN A 80 -5.35 8.85 -6.18
C GLN A 80 -5.43 10.37 -6.13
N ASP A 81 -4.42 10.99 -5.53
CA ASP A 81 -4.16 12.43 -5.54
C ASP A 81 -2.76 12.63 -6.12
N ASP A 82 -2.72 12.86 -7.43
CA ASP A 82 -1.48 13.04 -8.19
C ASP A 82 -0.72 14.32 -7.82
N GLU A 83 -1.46 15.37 -7.47
CA GLU A 83 -0.89 16.66 -7.10
C GLU A 83 -0.03 16.51 -5.84
N HIS A 84 -0.52 15.73 -4.89
CA HIS A 84 0.13 15.52 -3.60
C HIS A 84 0.83 14.17 -3.48
N GLY A 85 0.84 13.32 -4.50
CA GLY A 85 1.54 12.03 -4.46
C GLY A 85 0.99 11.04 -3.44
N VAL A 86 -0.34 11.00 -3.26
CA VAL A 86 -1.03 10.18 -2.25
C VAL A 86 -1.96 9.17 -2.91
N LEU A 87 -1.91 7.91 -2.47
CA LEU A 87 -2.90 6.88 -2.83
C LEU A 87 -3.70 6.46 -1.62
N LEU A 88 -4.97 6.11 -1.84
CA LEU A 88 -5.76 5.27 -0.95
C LEU A 88 -5.83 3.88 -1.58
N ILE A 89 -5.29 2.88 -0.88
CA ILE A 89 -5.16 1.51 -1.36
C ILE A 89 -5.82 0.52 -0.42
N GLU A 90 -6.06 -0.69 -0.92
CA GLU A 90 -6.46 -1.85 -0.13
C GLU A 90 -5.53 -2.08 1.06
N ASP A 91 -6.11 -2.49 2.19
CA ASP A 91 -5.37 -2.93 3.37
C ASP A 91 -5.23 -4.46 3.36
N ALA A 92 -4.02 -4.95 3.14
CA ALA A 92 -3.72 -6.39 3.14
C ALA A 92 -3.66 -7.00 4.56
N GLY A 93 -3.91 -6.20 5.60
CA GLY A 93 -3.87 -6.63 7.00
C GLY A 93 -2.45 -6.75 7.56
N ASP A 94 -2.33 -7.41 8.71
CA ASP A 94 -1.08 -7.52 9.48
C ASP A 94 -0.43 -8.91 9.41
N GLY A 95 -1.03 -9.83 8.65
CA GLY A 95 -0.59 -11.21 8.54
C GLY A 95 0.65 -11.35 7.66
N LEU A 96 1.82 -11.04 8.20
CA LEU A 96 3.08 -11.26 7.50
C LEU A 96 3.37 -12.77 7.38
N LEU A 97 3.81 -13.22 6.20
CA LEU A 97 4.20 -14.62 5.95
C LEU A 97 5.22 -15.11 7.00
N THR A 98 6.17 -14.25 7.39
CA THR A 98 7.20 -14.53 8.41
C THR A 98 6.67 -14.78 9.81
N THR A 99 5.43 -14.35 10.10
CA THR A 99 4.84 -14.41 11.43
C THR A 99 3.83 -15.55 11.55
N VAL A 100 3.25 -15.99 10.44
CA VAL A 100 2.17 -17.00 10.43
C VAL A 100 2.63 -18.38 9.99
N ALA A 101 3.80 -18.51 9.37
CA ALA A 101 4.34 -19.79 8.90
C ALA A 101 5.19 -20.48 9.98
N ASP A 102 5.04 -21.79 10.10
CA ASP A 102 6.10 -22.67 10.60
C ASP A 102 7.08 -23.02 9.45
N ASP A 103 8.20 -23.67 9.79
CA ASP A 103 9.29 -23.91 8.83
C ASP A 103 8.84 -24.72 7.59
N ASP A 104 7.99 -25.73 7.76
CA ASP A 104 7.53 -26.58 6.65
C ASP A 104 6.57 -25.81 5.73
N VAL A 105 5.66 -25.04 6.33
CA VAL A 105 4.72 -24.17 5.59
C VAL A 105 5.46 -23.04 4.88
N ALA A 106 6.49 -22.48 5.51
CA ALA A 106 7.32 -21.45 4.92
C ALA A 106 7.99 -21.98 3.64
N ASP A 107 8.63 -23.15 3.70
CA ASP A 107 9.30 -23.75 2.55
C ASP A 107 8.35 -23.96 1.35
N GLU A 108 7.13 -24.42 1.60
CA GLU A 108 6.11 -24.57 0.56
C GLU A 108 5.72 -23.21 -0.05
N TRP A 109 5.45 -22.20 0.78
CA TRP A 109 5.07 -20.86 0.31
C TRP A 109 6.19 -20.18 -0.46
N TYR A 110 7.43 -20.28 -0.01
CA TYR A 110 8.59 -19.75 -0.71
C TYR A 110 8.75 -20.42 -2.07
N ARG A 111 8.66 -21.76 -2.14
CA ARG A 111 8.74 -22.49 -3.41
C ARG A 111 7.64 -22.06 -4.38
N GLY A 112 6.39 -22.06 -3.94
CA GLY A 112 5.25 -21.65 -4.76
C GLY A 112 5.36 -20.20 -5.25
N THR A 113 5.86 -19.30 -4.39
CA THR A 113 6.09 -17.90 -4.76
C THR A 113 7.21 -17.77 -5.81
N LEU A 114 8.32 -18.48 -5.64
CA LEU A 114 9.43 -18.46 -6.60
C LEU A 114 9.04 -19.04 -7.96
N ASP A 115 8.30 -20.16 -7.97
CA ASP A 115 7.77 -20.75 -9.20
C ASP A 115 6.82 -19.78 -9.91
N ARG A 116 5.98 -19.08 -9.13
CA ARG A 116 5.11 -18.03 -9.67
C ARG A 116 5.90 -16.89 -10.29
N LEU A 117 6.92 -16.39 -9.61
CA LEU A 117 7.79 -15.32 -10.10
C LEU A 117 8.56 -15.74 -11.37
N ALA A 118 9.03 -16.98 -11.45
CA ALA A 118 9.71 -17.52 -12.62
C ALA A 118 8.79 -17.69 -13.84
N SER A 119 7.46 -17.72 -13.61
CA SER A 119 6.44 -17.83 -14.66
C SER A 119 5.90 -16.48 -15.16
N LEU A 120 6.35 -15.36 -14.58
CA LEU A 120 5.93 -14.02 -15.00
C LEU A 120 6.53 -13.62 -16.35
#